data_AF-A0A5N9CV67-F1
#
_entry.id   AF-A0A5N9CV67-F1
#
_cell.length_a   1.000
_cell.length_b   1.000
_cell.length_c   1.000
_cell.angle_alpha   90.00
_cell.angle_beta   90.00
_cell.angle_gamma   90.00
#
_symmetry.space_group_name_H-M   'P 1'
#
loop_
_entity.id
_entity.type
_entity.pdbx_description
1 polymer ?
#
loop_
_entity_poly.entity_id
_entity_poly.type
_entity_poly.pdbx_seq_one_letter_code
_entity_poly.pdbx_strand_id
1 'polypeptide(L)'
;MGEPTWTREKLQLLVHREIGDYKLIVVSNRQPYVHDLIGGELSYASPAGGVTTAIDPLMQECGGTWVAFGGGRGDWLAVDEKNRIQVPPDDPSYTLKLVWLSDHQQQGYYYGFSNEGLWPLCHNAFIEPTFKTSDWEMYQEVNREFATQVLDEIDGRPAAVFTQDYHLALLPRLLREADPDIITGQFWHIPWPTYEIFRICPWGDELLDGLLGNDLLGFHIGDHCDNFMEAAARVLGSQVHDEYNLVYHKEEPTLVRQFPISVDFERISLESQSLEVAAEAESLIEKMGLEGKIIGLGIDRIDYTKGIPHRIRAFGRFLEKYPQYIGKVVFIQAGVMSRTDIGAYQLLAEQVDEELEKVNSRFGTGDWAPIMYLPDDLPAVTLAAFRRMANFCVVSSLHDGMNLVAKEYVASRFDEDGVLILSPFTGAASELTDAVIVNPYATGDFADAICEAVEMPYEMRHERMVRMRSVVEENNIYNWAARLFVDLMQGTRRSRRPIRSF
;
A
#
# COMPACT_ATOMS: atom_id res chain seq x y z
N MET A 1 -1.54 -13.56 -26.44
CA MET A 1 -0.85 -13.06 -25.23
C MET A 1 0.38 -13.92 -25.04
N GLY A 2 1.56 -13.31 -24.89
CA GLY A 2 2.78 -14.04 -24.54
C GLY A 2 2.71 -14.51 -23.08
N GLU A 3 3.55 -15.46 -22.67
CA GLU A 3 3.68 -15.79 -21.24
C GLU A 3 4.02 -14.52 -20.44
N PRO A 4 3.45 -14.33 -19.22
CA PRO A 4 3.84 -13.23 -18.36
C PRO A 4 5.36 -13.22 -18.17
N THR A 5 5.96 -12.03 -18.29
CA THR A 5 7.41 -11.86 -18.14
C THR A 5 7.88 -12.39 -16.78
N TRP A 6 7.10 -12.11 -15.73
CA TRP A 6 7.32 -12.58 -14.36
C TRP A 6 6.07 -13.28 -13.80
N THR A 7 6.25 -14.53 -13.36
CA THR A 7 5.23 -15.34 -12.68
C THR A 7 5.69 -15.66 -11.26
N ARG A 8 4.80 -16.23 -10.44
CA ARG A 8 5.15 -16.75 -9.11
C ARG A 8 6.36 -17.70 -9.21
N GLU A 9 6.33 -18.69 -10.09
CA GLU A 9 7.38 -19.71 -10.25
C GLU A 9 8.74 -19.13 -10.64
N LYS A 10 8.76 -18.12 -11.52
CA LYS A 10 10.01 -17.44 -11.92
C LYS A 10 10.64 -16.69 -10.75
N LEU A 11 9.82 -16.06 -9.90
CA LEU A 11 10.29 -15.39 -8.68
C LEU A 11 10.86 -16.40 -7.69
N GLN A 12 10.22 -17.55 -7.52
CA GLN A 12 10.70 -18.63 -6.64
C GLN A 12 12.12 -19.07 -7.02
N LEU A 13 12.34 -19.39 -8.30
CA LEU A 13 13.63 -19.83 -8.82
C LEU A 13 14.71 -18.76 -8.66
N LEU A 14 14.32 -17.49 -8.82
CA LEU A 14 15.21 -16.36 -8.64
C LEU A 14 15.66 -16.24 -7.18
N VAL A 15 14.74 -16.27 -6.23
CA VAL A 15 15.08 -16.10 -4.81
C VAL A 15 15.95 -17.24 -4.32
N HIS A 16 15.58 -18.49 -4.62
CA HIS A 16 16.41 -19.65 -4.26
C HIS A 16 17.84 -19.53 -4.78
N ARG A 17 18.01 -18.99 -5.99
CA ARG A 17 19.33 -18.76 -6.59
C ARG A 17 20.11 -17.64 -5.88
N GLU A 18 19.45 -16.54 -5.55
CA GLU A 18 20.12 -15.35 -5.01
C GLU A 18 20.37 -15.43 -3.50
N ILE A 19 19.45 -16.02 -2.73
CA ILE A 19 19.51 -16.04 -1.26
C ILE A 19 20.63 -16.91 -0.70
N GLY A 20 20.95 -18.02 -1.38
CA GLY A 20 22.00 -18.95 -0.93
C GLY A 20 21.74 -19.48 0.48
N ASP A 21 22.76 -19.41 1.34
CA ASP A 21 22.70 -19.94 2.71
C ASP A 21 22.14 -18.94 3.74
N TYR A 22 21.66 -17.77 3.30
CA TYR A 22 21.12 -16.74 4.20
C TYR A 22 19.70 -17.10 4.67
N LYS A 23 19.43 -16.95 5.96
CA LYS A 23 18.05 -17.01 6.49
C LYS A 23 17.28 -15.77 6.03
N LEU A 24 16.15 -15.96 5.36
CA LEU A 24 15.22 -14.88 5.04
C LEU A 24 14.38 -14.53 6.27
N ILE A 25 14.39 -13.24 6.64
CA ILE A 25 13.47 -12.70 7.65
C ILE A 25 12.73 -11.51 7.06
N VAL A 26 11.41 -11.57 7.00
CA VAL A 26 10.56 -10.41 6.70
C VAL A 26 10.09 -9.80 8.01
N VAL A 27 10.07 -8.48 8.11
CA VAL A 27 9.58 -7.79 9.31
C VAL A 27 8.56 -6.72 8.93
N SER A 28 7.38 -6.74 9.52
CA SER A 28 6.34 -5.73 9.27
C SER A 28 5.51 -5.46 10.51
N ASN A 29 4.85 -4.30 10.55
CA ASN A 29 3.90 -4.01 11.63
C ASN A 29 2.64 -4.89 11.55
N ARG A 30 2.17 -5.25 10.35
CA ARG A 30 0.98 -6.10 10.17
C ARG A 30 1.37 -7.51 9.80
N GLN A 31 0.71 -8.49 10.42
CA GLN A 31 0.86 -9.91 10.12
C GLN A 31 0.06 -10.34 8.87
N PRO A 32 0.52 -11.38 8.14
CA PRO A 32 -0.15 -11.91 6.96
C PRO A 32 -1.40 -12.75 7.25
N TYR A 33 -1.47 -13.35 8.44
CA TYR A 33 -2.59 -14.17 8.91
C TYR A 33 -2.95 -13.74 10.32
N VAL A 34 -4.23 -13.43 10.56
CA VAL A 34 -4.77 -13.02 11.86
C VAL A 34 -5.68 -14.12 12.36
N HIS A 35 -5.43 -14.63 13.57
CA HIS A 35 -6.27 -15.65 14.17
C HIS A 35 -7.27 -15.06 15.16
N ASP A 36 -8.49 -15.56 15.09
CA ASP A 36 -9.59 -15.19 15.97
C ASP A 36 -10.34 -16.42 16.48
N LEU A 37 -11.13 -16.22 17.54
CA LEU A 37 -12.00 -17.25 18.09
C LEU A 37 -13.43 -17.03 17.62
N ILE A 38 -13.92 -17.91 16.76
CA ILE A 38 -15.30 -17.89 16.26
C ILE A 38 -16.00 -19.15 16.78
N GLY A 39 -17.02 -18.96 17.62
CA GLY A 39 -17.77 -20.10 18.20
C GLY A 39 -16.95 -21.00 19.13
N GLY A 40 -15.79 -20.54 19.62
CA GLY A 40 -14.88 -21.34 20.44
C GLY A 40 -13.85 -22.15 19.63
N GLU A 41 -13.89 -22.06 18.30
CA GLU A 41 -12.90 -22.65 17.41
C GLU A 41 -11.95 -21.56 16.88
N LEU A 42 -10.69 -21.94 16.66
CA LEU A 42 -9.70 -21.05 16.07
C LEU A 42 -9.99 -20.93 14.58
N SER A 43 -10.26 -19.71 14.14
CA SER A 43 -10.40 -19.34 12.73
C SER A 43 -9.30 -18.35 12.37
N TYR A 44 -9.02 -18.19 11.08
CA TYR A 44 -8.04 -17.23 10.60
C TYR A 44 -8.58 -16.43 9.42
N ALA A 45 -8.07 -15.21 9.27
CA ALA A 45 -8.32 -14.35 8.13
C ALA A 45 -6.99 -13.83 7.58
N SER A 46 -6.91 -13.65 6.26
CA SER A 46 -5.79 -12.99 5.60
C SER A 46 -6.16 -11.53 5.36
N PRO A 47 -5.53 -10.55 6.04
CA PRO A 47 -5.86 -9.15 5.83
C PRO A 47 -5.57 -8.72 4.39
N ALA A 48 -6.54 -8.07 3.75
CA ALA A 48 -6.33 -7.44 2.46
C ALA A 48 -5.37 -6.24 2.62
N GLY A 49 -4.13 -6.39 2.15
CA GLY A 49 -3.12 -5.34 2.20
C GLY A 49 -2.02 -5.57 1.16
N GLY A 50 -1.65 -4.53 0.42
CA GLY A 50 -0.69 -4.62 -0.69
C GLY A 50 0.65 -5.27 -0.31
N VAL A 51 1.16 -4.99 0.90
CA VAL A 51 2.40 -5.59 1.41
C VAL A 51 2.25 -7.09 1.64
N THR A 52 1.17 -7.49 2.32
CA THR A 52 0.87 -8.90 2.58
C THR A 52 0.69 -9.67 1.27
N THR A 53 -0.15 -9.16 0.35
CA THR A 53 -0.39 -9.79 -0.95
C THR A 53 0.88 -9.94 -1.80
N ALA A 54 1.87 -9.06 -1.62
CA ALA A 54 3.12 -9.11 -2.35
C ALA A 54 4.15 -10.08 -1.75
N ILE A 55 4.27 -10.06 -0.42
CA ILE A 55 5.37 -10.73 0.28
C ILE A 55 4.96 -12.12 0.75
N ASP A 56 3.68 -12.39 1.00
CA ASP A 56 3.22 -13.72 1.38
C ASP A 56 3.52 -14.78 0.31
N PRO A 57 3.23 -14.57 -0.99
CA PRO A 57 3.67 -15.49 -2.05
C PRO A 57 5.19 -15.68 -2.11
N LEU A 58 5.97 -14.66 -1.75
CA LEU A 58 7.43 -14.77 -1.67
C LEU A 58 7.83 -15.69 -0.52
N MET A 59 7.24 -15.49 0.65
CA MET A 59 7.54 -16.24 1.87
C MET A 59 7.10 -17.70 1.81
N GLN A 60 5.92 -17.98 1.23
CA GLN A 60 5.42 -19.35 1.01
C GLN A 60 6.40 -20.22 0.22
N GLU A 61 7.24 -19.59 -0.58
CA GLU A 61 8.10 -20.31 -1.50
C GLU A 61 9.54 -20.35 -1.01
N CYS A 62 10.02 -19.26 -0.43
CA CYS A 62 11.38 -19.15 0.05
C CYS A 62 11.53 -19.74 1.47
N GLY A 63 10.40 -19.96 2.16
CA GLY A 63 10.39 -20.25 3.58
C GLY A 63 10.92 -19.06 4.39
N GLY A 64 11.51 -19.38 5.54
CA GLY A 64 12.07 -18.38 6.45
C GLY A 64 11.09 -17.96 7.54
N THR A 65 11.31 -16.78 8.10
CA THR A 65 10.52 -16.26 9.22
C THR A 65 9.94 -14.89 8.92
N TRP A 66 8.64 -14.72 9.07
CA TRP A 66 8.00 -13.41 9.08
C TRP A 66 7.79 -12.98 10.53
N VAL A 67 8.41 -11.89 10.96
CA VAL A 67 8.22 -11.29 12.29
C VAL A 67 7.21 -10.14 12.18
N ALA A 68 6.10 -10.21 12.91
CA ALA A 68 5.06 -9.19 12.87
C ALA A 68 4.38 -8.99 14.22
N PHE A 69 3.70 -7.87 14.43
CA PHE A 69 2.87 -7.68 15.63
C PHE A 69 1.62 -8.59 15.57
N GLY A 70 1.38 -9.31 16.67
CA GLY A 70 0.21 -10.17 16.85
C GLY A 70 -0.99 -9.38 17.38
N GLY A 71 -1.98 -9.13 16.51
CA GLY A 71 -3.15 -8.31 16.83
C GLY A 71 -4.48 -9.07 16.95
N GLY A 72 -4.50 -10.35 16.59
CA GLY A 72 -5.68 -11.21 16.63
C GLY A 72 -5.95 -11.74 18.03
N ARG A 73 -7.23 -11.88 18.39
CA ARG A 73 -7.61 -12.36 19.74
C ARG A 73 -7.27 -13.83 19.93
N GLY A 74 -7.25 -14.60 18.85
CA GLY A 74 -6.90 -16.01 18.82
C GLY A 74 -5.40 -16.27 18.68
N ASP A 75 -4.58 -15.27 18.35
CA ASP A 75 -3.16 -15.47 18.06
C ASP A 75 -2.39 -16.10 19.23
N TRP A 76 -2.71 -15.70 20.47
CA TRP A 76 -2.10 -16.27 21.69
C TRP A 76 -2.33 -17.78 21.86
N LEU A 77 -3.40 -18.31 21.26
CA LEU A 77 -3.73 -19.74 21.30
C LEU A 77 -3.14 -20.48 20.10
N ALA A 78 -2.75 -19.77 19.05
CA ALA A 78 -2.29 -20.31 17.79
C ALA A 78 -0.77 -20.54 17.76
N VAL A 79 -0.02 -19.80 18.59
CA VAL A 79 1.45 -19.85 18.63
C VAL A 79 2.01 -20.89 19.60
N ASP A 80 3.25 -21.29 19.36
CA ASP A 80 4.08 -22.09 20.27
C ASP A 80 4.70 -21.25 21.41
N GLU A 81 5.50 -21.89 22.25
CA GLU A 81 6.23 -21.29 23.38
C GLU A 81 7.25 -20.19 23.00
N LYS A 82 7.59 -20.08 21.71
CA LYS A 82 8.47 -19.05 21.14
C LYS A 82 7.70 -18.01 20.35
N ASN A 83 6.37 -17.96 20.49
CA ASN A 83 5.46 -17.10 19.75
C ASN A 83 5.49 -17.37 18.24
N ARG A 84 5.74 -18.61 17.81
CA ARG A 84 5.80 -18.99 16.40
C ARG A 84 4.58 -19.80 16.00
N ILE A 85 4.17 -19.65 14.75
CA ILE A 85 3.14 -20.45 14.10
C ILE A 85 3.58 -20.75 12.66
N GLN A 86 3.27 -21.94 12.15
CA GLN A 86 3.47 -22.22 10.73
C GLN A 86 2.30 -21.68 9.91
N VAL A 87 2.61 -21.04 8.79
CA VAL A 87 1.63 -20.42 7.91
C VAL A 87 1.96 -20.71 6.44
N PRO A 88 0.97 -20.62 5.52
CA PRO A 88 -0.46 -20.53 5.77
C PRO A 88 -1.00 -21.71 6.60
N PRO A 89 -2.06 -21.54 7.43
CA PRO A 89 -2.57 -22.62 8.27
C PRO A 89 -2.97 -23.89 7.51
N ASP A 90 -3.46 -23.73 6.26
CA ASP A 90 -3.92 -24.85 5.43
C ASP A 90 -2.80 -25.57 4.67
N ASP A 91 -1.70 -24.87 4.37
CA ASP A 91 -0.51 -25.43 3.70
C ASP A 91 0.78 -24.81 4.24
N PRO A 92 1.21 -25.24 5.45
CA PRO A 92 2.38 -24.71 6.14
C PRO A 92 3.66 -24.67 5.30
N SER A 93 4.18 -23.47 5.04
CA SER A 93 5.37 -23.26 4.19
C SER A 93 6.43 -22.35 4.80
N TYR A 94 6.06 -21.46 5.73
CA TYR A 94 7.01 -20.63 6.46
C TYR A 94 6.56 -20.37 7.90
N THR A 95 7.45 -19.76 8.70
CA THR A 95 7.17 -19.44 10.10
C THR A 95 6.71 -17.99 10.25
N LEU A 96 5.57 -17.75 10.88
CA LEU A 96 5.19 -16.44 11.40
C LEU A 96 5.57 -16.37 12.89
N LYS A 97 6.31 -15.35 13.28
CA LYS A 97 6.65 -15.03 14.67
C LYS A 97 5.95 -13.76 15.11
N LEU A 98 5.24 -13.84 16.23
CA LEU A 98 4.46 -12.73 16.75
C LEU A 98 5.22 -11.95 17.81
N VAL A 99 5.21 -10.63 17.65
CA VAL A 99 5.66 -9.64 18.63
C VAL A 99 4.45 -9.13 19.38
N TRP A 100 4.51 -9.17 20.71
CA TRP A 100 3.41 -8.73 21.56
C TRP A 100 3.64 -7.31 22.04
N LEU A 101 2.68 -6.44 21.77
CA LEU A 101 2.71 -5.05 22.21
C LEU A 101 1.58 -4.80 23.20
N SER A 102 1.91 -4.21 24.34
CA SER A 102 0.93 -3.70 25.30
C SER A 102 0.08 -2.57 24.70
N ASP A 103 -1.09 -2.32 25.27
CA ASP A 103 -1.97 -1.22 24.83
C ASP A 103 -1.25 0.13 24.87
N HIS A 104 -0.40 0.36 25.88
CA HIS A 104 0.40 1.57 26.00
C HIS A 104 1.44 1.68 24.87
N GLN A 105 2.08 0.56 24.51
CA GLN A 105 2.98 0.50 23.34
C GLN A 105 2.22 0.80 22.05
N GLN A 106 1.08 0.16 21.82
CA GLN A 106 0.26 0.42 20.64
C GLN A 106 -0.19 1.88 20.55
N GLN A 107 -0.59 2.48 21.67
CA GLN A 107 -1.00 3.87 21.73
C GLN A 107 0.14 4.83 21.33
N GLY A 108 1.33 4.69 21.92
CA GLY A 108 2.44 5.59 21.63
C GLY A 108 3.09 5.35 20.26
N TYR A 109 3.34 4.09 19.91
CA TYR A 109 4.06 3.74 18.68
C TYR A 109 3.16 3.75 17.43
N TYR A 110 2.01 3.07 17.47
CA TYR A 110 1.18 2.88 16.28
C TYR A 110 0.22 4.05 16.09
N TYR A 111 -0.59 4.39 17.09
CA TYR A 111 -1.52 5.51 16.96
C TYR A 111 -0.79 6.85 17.00
N GLY A 112 0.08 7.08 17.98
CA GLY A 112 0.86 8.30 18.14
C GLY A 112 1.90 8.49 17.03
N PHE A 113 3.14 8.04 17.24
CA PHE A 113 4.26 8.42 16.38
C PHE A 113 4.08 8.00 14.92
N SER A 114 3.58 6.79 14.66
CA SER A 114 3.40 6.29 13.30
C SER A 114 2.24 6.98 12.57
N ASN A 115 1.04 7.05 13.16
CA ASN A 115 -0.17 7.49 12.44
C ASN A 115 -0.62 8.94 12.73
N GLU A 116 -0.27 9.53 13.87
CA GLU A 116 -0.42 10.97 14.14
C GLU A 116 0.83 11.78 13.75
N GLY A 117 2.02 11.16 13.73
CA GLY A 117 3.29 11.81 13.38
C GLY A 117 3.74 11.56 11.94
N LEU A 118 4.26 10.37 11.66
CA LEU A 118 4.90 10.04 10.37
C LEU A 118 3.92 10.03 9.19
N TRP A 119 2.71 9.47 9.37
CA TRP A 119 1.72 9.41 8.30
C TRP A 119 1.36 10.80 7.74
N PRO A 120 0.90 11.77 8.55
CA PRO A 120 0.66 13.13 8.04
C PRO A 120 1.94 13.86 7.62
N LEU A 121 3.09 13.61 8.25
CA LEU A 121 4.37 14.20 7.81
C LEU A 121 4.71 13.81 6.36
N CYS A 122 4.49 12.54 6.01
CA CYS A 122 4.84 11.99 4.72
C CYS A 122 3.74 12.21 3.66
N HIS A 123 2.50 12.47 4.10
CA HIS A 123 1.39 12.74 3.21
C HIS A 123 1.01 14.23 3.24
N ASN A 124 1.24 14.95 2.14
CA ASN A 124 0.89 16.36 1.96
C ASN A 124 -0.63 16.58 1.82
N ALA A 125 -1.42 16.02 2.75
CA ALA A 125 -2.87 16.05 2.78
C ALA A 125 -3.42 17.10 3.77
N PHE A 126 -2.61 18.12 4.10
CA PHE A 126 -2.98 19.25 4.97
C PHE A 126 -3.43 18.87 6.39
N ILE A 127 -3.00 17.71 6.89
CA ILE A 127 -3.13 17.33 8.30
C ILE A 127 -1.80 17.63 8.98
N GLU A 128 -1.84 18.39 10.08
CA GLU A 128 -0.64 18.72 10.85
C GLU A 128 -0.11 17.48 11.57
N PRO A 129 1.17 17.11 11.40
CA PRO A 129 1.75 16.00 12.14
C PRO A 129 1.93 16.36 13.62
N THR A 130 1.57 15.44 14.50
CA THR A 130 1.71 15.60 15.95
C THR A 130 2.90 14.80 16.46
N PHE A 131 3.78 15.46 17.20
CA PHE A 131 4.98 14.85 17.78
C PHE A 131 4.99 15.02 19.29
N LYS A 132 4.90 13.90 20.03
CA LYS A 132 5.04 13.85 21.49
C LYS A 132 6.29 13.06 21.85
N THR A 133 7.07 13.55 22.81
CA THR A 133 8.28 12.84 23.25
C THR A 133 7.98 11.43 23.75
N SER A 134 6.87 11.23 24.47
CA SER A 134 6.43 9.90 24.92
C SER A 134 6.15 8.95 23.76
N ASP A 135 5.58 9.45 22.67
CA ASP A 135 5.24 8.65 21.49
C ASP A 135 6.52 8.25 20.75
N TRP A 136 7.52 9.14 20.70
CA TRP A 136 8.85 8.82 20.17
C TRP A 136 9.61 7.80 21.01
N GLU A 137 9.64 7.96 22.34
CA GLU A 137 10.27 7.00 23.25
C GLU A 137 9.64 5.61 23.09
N MET A 138 8.32 5.56 22.92
CA MET A 138 7.60 4.33 22.63
C MET A 138 7.95 3.75 21.26
N TYR A 139 8.09 4.59 20.25
CA TYR A 139 8.49 4.16 18.92
C TYR A 139 9.88 3.52 18.91
N GLN A 140 10.83 4.09 19.65
CA GLN A 140 12.15 3.52 19.87
C GLN A 140 12.08 2.20 20.65
N GLU A 141 11.30 2.13 21.73
CA GLU A 141 11.11 0.92 22.53
C GLU A 141 10.58 -0.24 21.68
N VAL A 142 9.54 -0.01 20.90
CA VAL A 142 8.95 -1.03 20.02
C VAL A 142 9.93 -1.46 18.93
N ASN A 143 10.68 -0.54 18.30
CA ASN A 143 11.71 -0.92 17.32
C ASN A 143 12.82 -1.80 17.95
N ARG A 144 13.20 -1.55 19.21
CA ARG A 144 14.15 -2.41 19.95
C ARG A 144 13.58 -3.79 20.27
N GLU A 145 12.29 -3.87 20.57
CA GLU A 145 11.61 -5.16 20.77
C GLU A 145 11.61 -5.98 19.47
N PHE A 146 11.23 -5.37 18.34
CA PHE A 146 11.33 -6.01 17.03
C PHE A 146 12.77 -6.46 16.71
N ALA A 147 13.78 -5.62 16.99
CA ALA A 147 15.18 -5.99 16.79
C ALA A 147 15.58 -7.22 17.63
N THR A 148 15.14 -7.28 18.89
CA THR A 148 15.38 -8.42 19.78
C THR A 148 14.77 -9.69 19.23
N GLN A 149 13.51 -9.64 18.77
CA GLN A 149 12.81 -10.79 18.23
C GLN A 149 13.41 -11.29 16.91
N VAL A 150 13.89 -10.37 16.07
CA VAL A 150 14.61 -10.69 14.82
C VAL A 150 15.95 -11.35 15.12
N LEU A 151 16.75 -10.80 16.03
CA LEU A 151 18.06 -11.35 16.38
C LEU A 151 17.96 -12.77 16.99
N ASP A 152 16.94 -13.00 17.84
CA ASP A 152 16.62 -14.33 18.36
C ASP A 152 16.26 -15.33 17.23
N GLU A 153 15.59 -14.87 16.17
CA GLU A 153 15.33 -15.72 15.01
C GLU A 153 16.57 -15.99 14.16
N ILE A 154 17.46 -15.02 14.02
CA ILE A 154 18.71 -15.17 13.26
C ILE A 154 19.57 -16.26 13.89
N ASP A 155 19.66 -16.29 15.23
CA ASP A 155 20.41 -17.31 16.00
C ASP A 155 21.87 -17.42 15.52
N GLY A 156 22.50 -16.28 15.25
CA GLY A 156 23.91 -16.17 14.81
C GLY A 156 24.22 -16.71 13.41
N ARG A 157 23.21 -17.01 12.59
CA ARG A 157 23.40 -17.46 11.20
C ARG A 157 23.44 -16.28 10.23
N PRO A 158 24.08 -16.41 9.05
CA PRO A 158 23.93 -15.42 7.98
C PRO A 158 22.45 -15.18 7.69
N ALA A 159 22.02 -13.92 7.68
CA ALA A 159 20.62 -13.56 7.50
C ALA A 159 20.44 -12.33 6.59
N ALA A 160 19.33 -12.33 5.87
CA ALA A 160 18.84 -11.20 5.10
C ALA A 160 17.49 -10.78 5.71
N VAL A 161 17.44 -9.57 6.24
CA VAL A 161 16.26 -8.99 6.88
C VAL A 161 15.62 -7.98 5.95
N PHE A 162 14.36 -8.21 5.59
CA PHE A 162 13.58 -7.34 4.73
C PHE A 162 12.45 -6.66 5.52
N THR A 163 12.72 -5.42 5.94
CA THR A 163 11.83 -4.59 6.76
C THR A 163 10.79 -3.88 5.91
N GLN A 164 9.55 -3.82 6.38
CA GLN A 164 8.44 -3.17 5.70
C GLN A 164 7.99 -1.92 6.44
N ASP A 165 8.03 -0.83 5.70
CA ASP A 165 7.29 0.40 5.93
C ASP A 165 7.74 1.29 7.10
N TYR A 166 7.05 2.43 7.24
CA TYR A 166 7.40 3.54 8.13
C TYR A 166 7.33 3.24 9.63
N HIS A 167 6.74 2.11 10.03
CA HIS A 167 6.63 1.76 11.44
C HIS A 167 7.98 1.29 12.02
N LEU A 168 8.89 0.80 11.18
CA LEU A 168 10.12 0.14 11.62
C LEU A 168 11.37 0.86 11.07
N ALA A 169 11.37 2.20 11.10
CA ALA A 169 12.45 3.00 10.52
C ALA A 169 13.79 2.86 11.25
N LEU A 170 13.79 2.48 12.54
CA LEU A 170 15.01 2.37 13.35
C LEU A 170 15.59 0.96 13.35
N LEU A 171 14.78 -0.04 13.01
CA LEU A 171 15.16 -1.44 13.01
C LEU A 171 16.47 -1.73 12.24
N PRO A 172 16.71 -1.20 11.02
CA PRO A 172 17.92 -1.52 10.26
C PRO A 172 19.21 -1.14 10.99
N ARG A 173 19.27 0.06 11.58
CA ARG A 173 20.42 0.51 12.38
C ARG A 173 20.64 -0.36 13.61
N LEU A 174 19.57 -0.71 14.33
CA LEU A 174 19.65 -1.58 15.52
C LEU A 174 20.22 -2.97 15.17
N LEU A 175 19.83 -3.53 14.02
CA LEU A 175 20.36 -4.81 13.54
C LEU A 175 21.82 -4.69 13.13
N ARG A 176 22.19 -3.62 12.42
CA ARG A 176 23.57 -3.36 11.98
C ARG A 176 24.54 -3.20 13.14
N GLU A 177 24.13 -2.54 14.21
CA GLU A 177 24.94 -2.38 15.42
C GLU A 177 25.12 -3.69 16.19
N ALA A 178 24.13 -4.59 16.12
CA ALA A 178 24.21 -5.91 16.74
C ALA A 178 25.10 -6.87 15.94
N ASP A 179 24.96 -6.87 14.61
CA ASP A 179 25.78 -7.67 13.70
C ASP A 179 25.86 -6.99 12.30
N PRO A 180 27.04 -6.46 11.92
CA PRO A 180 27.23 -5.79 10.65
C PRO A 180 27.15 -6.73 9.44
N ASP A 181 27.23 -8.05 9.64
CA ASP A 181 27.13 -9.03 8.56
C ASP A 181 25.68 -9.32 8.14
N ILE A 182 24.69 -8.89 8.93
CA ILE A 182 23.27 -8.95 8.55
C ILE A 182 23.03 -8.05 7.34
N ILE A 183 22.46 -8.64 6.30
CA ILE A 183 21.98 -7.91 5.12
C ILE A 183 20.64 -7.28 5.46
N THR A 184 20.52 -5.96 5.33
CA THR A 184 19.31 -5.21 5.68
C THR A 184 18.74 -4.52 4.44
N GLY A 185 17.50 -4.85 4.11
CA GLY A 185 16.72 -4.16 3.09
C GLY A 185 15.45 -3.58 3.71
N GLN A 186 15.01 -2.42 3.25
CA GLN A 186 13.72 -1.87 3.64
C GLN A 186 12.98 -1.31 2.45
N PHE A 187 11.66 -1.49 2.43
CA PHE A 187 10.80 -0.83 1.47
C PHE A 187 9.82 0.12 2.18
N TRP A 188 9.80 1.38 1.74
CA TRP A 188 8.95 2.44 2.27
C TRP A 188 7.71 2.61 1.39
N HIS A 189 6.53 2.23 1.90
CA HIS A 189 5.30 2.09 1.10
C HIS A 189 4.45 3.37 1.02
N ILE A 190 4.78 4.37 1.84
CA ILE A 190 4.12 5.68 1.78
C ILE A 190 4.98 6.67 0.97
N PRO A 191 4.50 7.87 0.63
CA PRO A 191 5.37 8.87 0.02
C PRO A 191 6.55 9.23 0.93
N TRP A 192 7.62 9.77 0.34
CA TRP A 192 8.66 10.46 1.10
C TRP A 192 8.56 11.97 0.85
N PRO A 193 8.42 12.79 1.91
CA PRO A 193 8.20 14.22 1.75
C PRO A 193 9.47 14.95 1.31
N THR A 194 9.31 16.13 0.71
CA THR A 194 10.45 17.02 0.43
C THR A 194 11.15 17.42 1.73
N TYR A 195 12.42 17.83 1.64
CA TYR A 195 13.19 18.25 2.81
C TYR A 195 12.50 19.34 3.65
N GLU A 196 11.82 20.29 3.00
CA GLU A 196 11.13 21.40 3.68
C GLU A 196 10.02 20.93 4.62
N ILE A 197 9.35 19.83 4.28
CA ILE A 197 8.32 19.22 5.12
C ILE A 197 8.96 18.25 6.10
N PHE A 198 9.92 17.43 5.66
CA PHE A 198 10.59 16.46 6.51
C PHE A 198 11.20 17.08 7.78
N ARG A 199 11.83 18.27 7.66
CA ARG A 199 12.43 19.01 8.78
C ARG A 199 11.47 19.45 9.88
N ILE A 200 10.16 19.24 9.72
CA ILE A 200 9.16 19.42 10.79
C ILE A 200 9.35 18.34 11.87
N CYS A 201 9.81 17.14 11.51
CA CYS A 201 10.04 16.07 12.47
C CYS A 201 11.20 16.41 13.44
N PRO A 202 10.96 16.43 14.77
CA PRO A 202 12.00 16.75 15.74
C PRO A 202 13.16 15.75 15.79
N TRP A 203 12.90 14.49 15.43
CA TRP A 203 13.85 13.37 15.46
C TRP A 203 14.22 12.90 14.05
N GLY A 204 14.19 13.82 13.08
CA GLY A 204 14.48 13.52 11.68
C GLY A 204 15.88 12.95 11.45
N ASP A 205 16.86 13.34 12.26
CA ASP A 205 18.22 12.81 12.24
C ASP A 205 18.27 11.34 12.71
N GLU A 206 17.64 11.01 13.83
CA GLU A 206 17.56 9.62 14.34
C GLU A 206 16.80 8.71 13.36
N LEU A 207 15.72 9.20 12.74
CA LEU A 207 14.98 8.47 11.70
C LEU A 207 15.83 8.19 10.46
N LEU A 208 16.55 9.20 9.96
CA LEU A 208 17.42 9.04 8.80
C LEU A 208 18.58 8.09 9.10
N ASP A 209 19.19 8.17 10.29
CA ASP A 209 20.25 7.24 10.70
C ASP A 209 19.73 5.80 10.81
N GLY A 210 18.51 5.62 11.31
CA GLY A 210 17.78 4.36 11.32
C GLY A 210 17.66 3.74 9.92
N LEU A 211 17.14 4.52 8.97
CA LEU A 211 16.93 4.10 7.59
C LEU A 211 18.24 3.87 6.82
N LEU A 212 19.28 4.65 7.11
CA LEU A 212 20.63 4.47 6.56
C LEU A 212 21.40 3.30 7.21
N GLY A 213 20.78 2.56 8.13
CA GLY A 213 21.23 1.24 8.55
C GLY A 213 20.92 0.14 7.53
N ASN A 214 20.19 0.45 6.45
CA ASN A 214 19.94 -0.49 5.34
C ASN A 214 21.12 -0.56 4.36
N ASP A 215 21.32 -1.74 3.78
CA ASP A 215 22.10 -1.88 2.53
C ASP A 215 21.30 -1.42 1.31
N LEU A 216 19.98 -1.64 1.31
CA LEU A 216 19.04 -1.20 0.27
C LEU A 216 17.81 -0.53 0.90
N LEU A 217 17.51 0.69 0.48
CA LEU A 217 16.26 1.38 0.78
C LEU A 217 15.45 1.61 -0.50
N GLY A 218 14.27 1.01 -0.55
CA GLY A 218 13.35 1.08 -1.68
C GLY A 218 12.20 2.06 -1.47
N PHE A 219 11.85 2.80 -2.51
CA PHE A 219 10.66 3.67 -2.59
C PHE A 219 9.81 3.34 -3.82
N HIS A 220 8.61 3.90 -3.92
CA HIS A 220 7.77 3.69 -5.11
C HIS A 220 8.25 4.40 -6.38
N ILE A 221 8.64 5.68 -6.28
CA ILE A 221 8.99 6.54 -7.41
C ILE A 221 10.30 7.30 -7.16
N GLY A 222 10.88 7.84 -8.23
CA GLY A 222 12.16 8.53 -8.23
C GLY A 222 12.16 9.76 -7.33
N ASP A 223 11.12 10.58 -7.41
CA ASP A 223 10.98 11.79 -6.57
C ASP A 223 11.10 11.48 -5.06
N HIS A 224 10.58 10.33 -4.60
CA HIS A 224 10.73 9.93 -3.20
C HIS A 224 12.18 9.55 -2.86
N CYS A 225 12.90 8.94 -3.80
CA CYS A 225 14.33 8.63 -3.65
C CYS A 225 15.14 9.92 -3.53
N ASP A 226 14.90 10.87 -4.45
CA ASP A 226 15.62 12.14 -4.50
C ASP A 226 15.37 12.96 -3.23
N ASN A 227 14.11 13.03 -2.80
CA ASN A 227 13.74 13.72 -1.55
C ASN A 227 14.42 13.08 -0.32
N PHE A 228 14.55 11.75 -0.26
CA PHE A 228 15.24 11.07 0.83
C PHE A 228 16.74 11.37 0.83
N MET A 229 17.39 11.26 -0.34
CA MET A 229 18.82 11.56 -0.47
C MET A 229 19.13 13.01 -0.11
N GLU A 230 18.28 13.95 -0.53
CA GLU A 230 18.38 15.35 -0.13
C GLU A 230 18.24 15.54 1.39
N ALA A 231 17.26 14.88 2.02
CA ALA A 231 17.08 14.93 3.47
C ALA A 231 18.30 14.38 4.21
N ALA A 232 18.84 13.23 3.78
CA ALA A 232 20.06 12.65 4.34
C ALA A 232 21.27 13.59 4.22
N ALA A 233 21.48 14.21 3.06
CA ALA A 233 22.57 15.17 2.86
C ALA A 233 22.44 16.40 3.77
N ARG A 234 21.23 16.98 3.86
CA ARG A 234 21.00 18.24 4.58
C ARG A 234 20.92 18.09 6.10
N VAL A 235 20.36 16.99 6.60
CA VAL A 235 20.19 16.76 8.05
C VAL A 235 21.43 16.14 8.67
N LEU A 236 21.97 15.08 8.04
CA LEU A 236 23.06 14.29 8.60
C LEU A 236 24.44 14.66 8.03
N GLY A 237 24.51 15.46 6.97
CA GLY A 237 25.76 15.71 6.25
C GLY A 237 26.27 14.48 5.49
N SER A 238 25.39 13.52 5.18
CA SER A 238 25.74 12.31 4.45
C SER A 238 26.24 12.62 3.04
N GLN A 239 27.17 11.82 2.53
CA GLN A 239 27.70 12.00 1.17
C GLN A 239 26.80 11.27 0.17
N VAL A 240 26.20 12.01 -0.76
CA VAL A 240 25.31 11.47 -1.78
C VAL A 240 26.04 11.38 -3.11
N HIS A 241 25.94 10.24 -3.76
CA HIS A 241 26.38 10.01 -5.13
C HIS A 241 25.16 9.73 -6.02
N ASP A 242 24.57 10.81 -6.56
CA ASP A 242 23.33 10.75 -7.34
C ASP A 242 23.44 9.81 -8.56
N GLU A 243 24.61 9.77 -9.23
CA GLU A 243 24.83 8.90 -10.40
C GLU A 243 24.64 7.40 -10.11
N TYR A 244 24.82 6.99 -8.85
CA TYR A 244 24.71 5.59 -8.41
C TYR A 244 23.55 5.36 -7.44
N ASN A 245 22.82 6.42 -7.08
CA ASN A 245 21.88 6.47 -5.97
C ASN A 245 22.44 5.84 -4.68
N LEU A 246 23.66 6.24 -4.30
CA LEU A 246 24.33 5.78 -3.09
C LEU A 246 24.42 6.91 -2.07
N VAL A 247 24.04 6.62 -0.84
CA VAL A 247 24.23 7.50 0.31
C VAL A 247 25.24 6.88 1.25
N TYR A 248 26.34 7.58 1.54
CA TYR A 248 27.32 7.17 2.55
C TYR A 248 27.07 7.93 3.84
N HIS A 249 26.80 7.19 4.91
CA HIS A 249 26.68 7.71 6.26
C HIS A 249 27.54 6.86 7.20
N LYS A 250 28.40 7.49 8.02
CA LYS A 250 29.36 6.78 8.89
C LYS A 250 30.24 5.76 8.13
N GLU A 251 30.65 6.10 6.91
CA GLU A 251 31.41 5.21 5.98
C GLU A 251 30.64 3.97 5.48
N GLU A 252 29.36 3.84 5.81
CA GLU A 252 28.49 2.75 5.37
C GLU A 252 27.64 3.20 4.16
N PRO A 253 27.63 2.42 3.06
CA PRO A 253 26.81 2.71 1.90
C PRO A 253 25.38 2.15 2.01
N THR A 254 24.39 2.98 1.70
CA THR A 254 23.00 2.57 1.44
C THR A 254 22.65 2.84 -0.02
N LEU A 255 22.20 1.81 -0.74
CA LEU A 255 21.63 1.95 -2.08
C LEU A 255 20.18 2.42 -1.97
N VAL A 256 19.82 3.52 -2.62
CA VAL A 256 18.46 4.07 -2.64
C VAL A 256 17.85 3.88 -4.02
N ARG A 257 16.70 3.19 -4.14
CA ARG A 257 16.10 2.92 -5.48
C ARG A 257 14.59 2.90 -5.51
N GLN A 258 14.04 3.20 -6.68
CA GLN A 258 12.61 3.06 -6.95
C GLN A 258 12.25 1.62 -7.35
N PHE A 259 11.20 1.08 -6.75
CA PHE A 259 10.50 -0.15 -7.13
C PHE A 259 8.99 0.11 -7.00
N PRO A 260 8.30 0.47 -8.10
CA PRO A 260 6.86 0.70 -8.05
C PRO A 260 6.13 -0.62 -7.73
N ILE A 261 5.46 -0.68 -6.58
CA ILE A 261 4.71 -1.88 -6.17
C ILE A 261 3.49 -2.03 -7.08
N SER A 262 3.02 -3.27 -7.23
CA SER A 262 1.92 -3.57 -8.12
C SER A 262 1.02 -4.66 -7.55
N VAL A 263 0.23 -5.31 -8.40
CA VAL A 263 -0.76 -6.32 -8.04
C VAL A 263 -0.45 -7.66 -8.69
N ASP A 264 -1.05 -8.72 -8.18
CA ASP A 264 -1.11 -10.00 -8.87
C ASP A 264 -2.12 -9.89 -10.03
N PHE A 265 -1.61 -9.44 -11.18
CA PHE A 265 -2.42 -9.17 -12.37
C PHE A 265 -3.19 -10.41 -12.83
N GLU A 266 -2.52 -11.56 -12.93
CA GLU A 266 -3.11 -12.79 -13.46
C GLU A 266 -4.22 -13.29 -12.55
N ARG A 267 -3.98 -13.34 -11.23
CA ARG A 267 -5.00 -13.73 -10.26
C ARG A 267 -6.23 -12.84 -10.34
N ILE A 268 -6.06 -11.51 -10.32
CA ILE A 268 -7.17 -10.56 -10.37
C ILE A 268 -7.94 -10.69 -11.70
N SER A 269 -7.22 -10.82 -12.82
CA SER A 269 -7.84 -10.96 -14.15
C SER A 269 -8.62 -12.27 -14.28
N LEU A 270 -8.16 -13.37 -13.68
CA LEU A 270 -8.86 -14.66 -13.65
C LEU A 270 -10.05 -14.66 -12.69
N GLU A 271 -9.88 -14.15 -11.47
CA GLU A 271 -10.97 -14.00 -10.48
C GLU A 271 -12.13 -13.20 -11.07
N SER A 272 -11.81 -12.12 -11.79
CA SER A 272 -12.81 -11.26 -12.43
C SER A 272 -13.62 -11.98 -13.52
N GLN A 273 -13.08 -13.05 -14.14
CA GLN A 273 -13.75 -13.87 -15.14
C GLN A 273 -14.63 -14.98 -14.54
N SER A 274 -14.53 -15.22 -13.24
CA SER A 274 -15.23 -16.33 -12.58
C SER A 274 -16.75 -16.21 -12.66
N LEU A 275 -17.43 -17.37 -12.66
CA LEU A 275 -18.90 -17.44 -12.61
C LEU A 275 -19.46 -16.87 -11.31
N GLU A 276 -18.71 -16.98 -10.21
CA GLU A 276 -19.09 -16.45 -8.90
C GLU A 276 -19.15 -14.92 -8.93
N VAL A 277 -18.11 -14.27 -9.46
CA VAL A 277 -18.09 -12.80 -9.62
C VAL A 277 -19.15 -12.32 -10.62
N ALA A 278 -19.40 -13.09 -11.68
CA ALA A 278 -20.46 -12.76 -12.63
C ALA A 278 -21.85 -12.80 -11.98
N ALA A 279 -22.16 -13.87 -11.24
CA ALA A 279 -23.43 -14.02 -10.54
C ALA A 279 -23.62 -12.97 -9.44
N GLU A 280 -22.55 -12.66 -8.69
CA GLU A 280 -22.59 -11.59 -7.68
C GLU A 280 -22.84 -10.22 -8.32
N ALA A 281 -22.19 -9.91 -9.45
CA ALA A 281 -22.42 -8.66 -10.17
C ALA A 281 -23.88 -8.53 -10.67
N GLU A 282 -24.47 -9.58 -11.23
CA GLU A 282 -25.88 -9.60 -11.64
C GLU A 282 -26.82 -9.39 -10.44
N SER A 283 -26.55 -10.10 -9.33
CA SER A 283 -27.29 -9.97 -8.07
C SER A 283 -27.20 -8.55 -7.49
N LEU A 284 -26.03 -7.92 -7.52
CA LEU A 284 -25.85 -6.54 -7.03
C LEU A 284 -26.57 -5.53 -7.93
N ILE A 285 -26.54 -5.71 -9.25
CA ILE A 285 -27.27 -4.85 -10.19
C ILE A 285 -28.77 -4.85 -9.87
N GLU A 286 -29.36 -6.03 -9.66
CA GLU A 286 -30.79 -6.18 -9.33
C GLU A 286 -31.11 -5.60 -7.95
N LYS A 287 -30.35 -5.99 -6.92
CA LYS A 287 -30.60 -5.57 -5.52
C LYS A 287 -30.45 -4.07 -5.32
N MET A 288 -29.55 -3.45 -6.07
CA MET A 288 -29.23 -2.01 -5.96
C MET A 288 -29.96 -1.16 -7.01
N GLY A 289 -30.77 -1.76 -7.90
CA GLY A 289 -31.53 -1.03 -8.93
C GLY A 289 -30.67 -0.31 -9.96
N LEU A 290 -29.59 -0.97 -10.40
CA LEU A 290 -28.57 -0.39 -11.29
C LEU A 290 -28.79 -0.70 -12.77
N GLU A 291 -29.93 -1.29 -13.15
CA GLU A 291 -30.21 -1.64 -14.54
C GLU A 291 -30.22 -0.40 -15.44
N GLY A 292 -29.41 -0.47 -16.51
CA GLY A 292 -29.27 0.61 -17.49
C GLY A 292 -28.63 1.88 -16.94
N LYS A 293 -28.07 1.86 -15.72
CA LYS A 293 -27.29 2.97 -15.15
C LYS A 293 -25.84 2.90 -15.60
N ILE A 294 -25.19 4.06 -15.63
CA ILE A 294 -23.74 4.18 -15.75
C ILE A 294 -23.17 4.20 -14.33
N ILE A 295 -22.29 3.26 -14.03
CA ILE A 295 -21.79 2.99 -12.68
C ILE A 295 -20.37 3.56 -12.54
N GLY A 296 -20.22 4.55 -11.66
CA GLY A 296 -18.93 5.00 -11.17
C GLY A 296 -18.55 4.28 -9.88
N LEU A 297 -17.25 4.04 -9.67
CA LEU A 297 -16.75 3.32 -8.51
C LEU A 297 -15.59 4.03 -7.82
N GLY A 298 -15.64 4.09 -6.49
CA GLY A 298 -14.53 4.43 -5.62
C GLY A 298 -14.37 3.38 -4.53
N ILE A 299 -13.16 2.85 -4.35
CA ILE A 299 -12.85 1.90 -3.27
C ILE A 299 -11.66 2.46 -2.49
N ASP A 300 -11.86 2.80 -1.22
CA ASP A 300 -10.79 3.36 -0.39
C ASP A 300 -11.01 3.00 1.07
N ARG A 301 -9.92 2.85 1.84
CA ARG A 301 -10.04 3.04 3.29
C ARG A 301 -10.43 4.49 3.56
N ILE A 302 -11.31 4.75 4.52
CA ILE A 302 -11.64 6.12 4.88
C ILE A 302 -10.44 6.75 5.58
N ASP A 303 -9.66 7.48 4.80
CA ASP A 303 -8.38 8.08 5.15
C ASP A 303 -8.28 9.44 4.42
N TYR A 304 -7.80 10.46 5.11
CA TYR A 304 -7.82 11.84 4.62
C TYR A 304 -6.94 12.04 3.38
N THR A 305 -6.03 11.10 3.13
CA THR A 305 -5.19 11.05 1.93
C THR A 305 -5.98 10.69 0.67
N LYS A 306 -7.19 10.12 0.77
CA LYS A 306 -7.92 9.53 -0.37
C LYS A 306 -8.82 10.51 -1.12
N GLY A 307 -8.99 11.73 -0.60
CA GLY A 307 -9.74 12.78 -1.28
C GLY A 307 -11.23 12.44 -1.46
N ILE A 308 -11.82 11.61 -0.59
CA ILE A 308 -13.23 11.18 -0.69
C ILE A 308 -14.19 12.37 -0.68
N PRO A 309 -14.06 13.40 0.19
CA PRO A 309 -14.91 14.59 0.12
C PRO A 309 -14.77 15.35 -1.21
N HIS A 310 -13.56 15.39 -1.79
CA HIS A 310 -13.32 16.05 -3.07
C HIS A 310 -14.04 15.33 -4.21
N ARG A 311 -14.02 13.99 -4.19
CA ARG A 311 -14.74 13.13 -5.13
C ARG A 311 -16.25 13.34 -5.06
N ILE A 312 -16.82 13.34 -3.85
CA ILE A 312 -18.26 13.56 -3.63
C ILE A 312 -18.67 14.94 -4.17
N ARG A 313 -17.91 15.99 -3.84
CA ARG A 313 -18.13 17.35 -4.36
C ARG A 313 -18.04 17.41 -5.88
N ALA A 314 -17.05 16.76 -6.48
CA ALA A 314 -16.89 16.72 -7.94
C ALA A 314 -18.06 15.99 -8.62
N PHE A 315 -18.55 14.90 -8.04
CA PHE A 315 -19.74 14.20 -8.53
C PHE A 315 -21.00 15.07 -8.43
N GLY A 316 -21.20 15.77 -7.32
CA GLY A 316 -22.27 16.76 -7.19
C GLY A 316 -22.17 17.90 -8.22
N ARG A 317 -20.95 18.37 -8.50
CA ARG A 317 -20.69 19.38 -9.53
C ARG A 317 -20.93 18.86 -10.95
N PHE A 318 -20.62 17.60 -11.21
CA PHE A 318 -20.92 16.91 -12.47
C PHE A 318 -22.43 16.90 -12.74
N LEU A 319 -23.25 16.53 -11.76
CA LEU A 319 -24.71 16.53 -11.89
C LEU A 319 -25.30 17.93 -12.08
N GLU A 320 -24.68 18.95 -11.45
CA GLU A 320 -25.07 20.35 -11.66
C GLU A 320 -24.76 20.85 -13.07
N LYS A 321 -23.56 20.53 -13.60
CA LYS A 321 -23.10 21.00 -14.91
C LYS A 321 -23.74 20.22 -16.06
N TYR A 322 -24.04 18.94 -15.84
CA TYR A 322 -24.56 18.00 -16.83
C TYR A 322 -25.85 17.32 -16.34
N PRO A 323 -26.95 18.08 -16.19
CA PRO A 323 -28.20 17.58 -15.59
C PRO A 323 -28.85 16.45 -16.38
N GLN A 324 -28.47 16.22 -17.64
CA GLN A 324 -28.94 15.09 -18.44
C GLN A 324 -28.56 13.71 -17.87
N TYR A 325 -27.64 13.66 -16.91
CA TYR A 325 -27.17 12.45 -16.22
C TYR A 325 -27.84 12.18 -14.87
N ILE A 326 -28.66 13.11 -14.38
CA ILE A 326 -29.50 12.89 -13.20
C ILE A 326 -30.42 11.68 -13.46
N GLY A 327 -30.45 10.72 -12.54
CA GLY A 327 -31.18 9.47 -12.72
C GLY A 327 -30.53 8.44 -13.64
N LYS A 328 -29.39 8.74 -14.28
CA LYS A 328 -28.70 7.83 -15.22
C LYS A 328 -27.34 7.35 -14.73
N VAL A 329 -26.61 8.19 -13.98
CA VAL A 329 -25.30 7.85 -13.42
C VAL A 329 -25.46 7.58 -11.93
N VAL A 330 -24.83 6.53 -11.40
CA VAL A 330 -24.75 6.25 -9.97
C VAL A 330 -23.28 6.12 -9.60
N PHE A 331 -22.88 6.70 -8.47
CA PHE A 331 -21.54 6.54 -7.94
C PHE A 331 -21.56 5.65 -6.70
N ILE A 332 -20.81 4.55 -6.71
CA ILE A 332 -20.65 3.65 -5.57
C ILE A 332 -19.33 3.99 -4.88
N GLN A 333 -19.41 4.38 -3.61
CA GLN A 333 -18.25 4.55 -2.75
C GLN A 333 -18.23 3.40 -1.74
N ALA A 334 -17.25 2.51 -1.86
CA ALA A 334 -17.00 1.45 -0.89
C ALA A 334 -15.80 1.80 -0.02
N GLY A 335 -15.89 1.52 1.29
CA GLY A 335 -14.77 1.77 2.19
C GLY A 335 -15.12 1.71 3.67
N VAL A 336 -14.22 1.13 4.46
CA VAL A 336 -14.37 1.03 5.91
C VAL A 336 -13.56 2.13 6.60
N MET A 337 -14.13 2.65 7.68
CA MET A 337 -13.42 3.52 8.63
C MET A 337 -12.22 2.80 9.22
N SER A 338 -11.06 3.46 9.19
CA SER A 338 -9.84 2.96 9.85
C SER A 338 -9.35 3.97 10.88
N ARG A 339 -8.68 3.49 11.93
CA ARG A 339 -8.02 4.35 12.94
C ARG A 339 -8.98 5.36 13.61
N THR A 340 -10.16 4.88 14.00
CA THR A 340 -11.24 5.71 14.57
C THR A 340 -10.88 6.42 15.87
N ASP A 341 -9.81 6.01 16.54
CA ASP A 341 -9.33 6.63 17.78
C ASP A 341 -8.57 7.94 17.53
N ILE A 342 -8.24 8.25 16.26
CA ILE A 342 -7.53 9.47 15.88
C ILE A 342 -8.53 10.55 15.43
N GLY A 343 -8.48 11.73 16.04
CA GLY A 343 -9.45 12.82 15.80
C GLY A 343 -9.54 13.27 14.33
N ALA A 344 -8.43 13.26 13.59
CA ALA A 344 -8.43 13.60 12.16
C ALA A 344 -9.30 12.66 11.31
N TYR A 345 -9.42 11.38 11.68
CA TYR A 345 -10.26 10.41 10.98
C TYR A 345 -11.74 10.58 11.35
N GLN A 346 -12.03 10.97 12.60
CA GLN A 346 -13.39 11.30 13.03
C GLN A 346 -13.92 12.52 12.27
N LEU A 347 -13.11 13.58 12.16
CA LEU A 347 -13.46 14.78 11.37
C LEU A 347 -13.66 14.47 9.88
N LEU A 348 -12.86 13.56 9.32
CA LEU A 348 -13.04 13.11 7.94
C LEU A 348 -14.39 12.40 7.75
N ALA A 349 -14.78 11.53 8.69
CA ALA A 349 -16.06 10.83 8.63
C ALA A 349 -17.23 11.82 8.61
N GLU A 350 -17.20 12.81 9.52
CA GLU A 350 -18.21 13.89 9.56
C GLU A 350 -18.29 14.65 8.23
N GLN A 351 -17.14 14.97 7.62
CA GLN A 351 -17.10 15.64 6.30
C GLN A 351 -17.64 14.77 5.17
N VAL A 352 -17.38 13.46 5.20
CA VAL A 352 -17.92 12.52 4.21
C VAL A 352 -19.44 12.46 4.34
N ASP A 353 -19.97 12.30 5.56
CA ASP A 353 -21.40 12.26 5.82
C ASP A 353 -22.10 13.57 5.40
N GLU A 354 -21.51 14.73 5.72
CA GLU A 354 -22.05 16.04 5.32
C GLU A 354 -22.12 16.21 3.80
N GLU A 355 -21.06 15.87 3.07
CA GLU A 355 -21.05 16.01 1.61
C GLU A 355 -21.95 14.97 0.93
N LEU A 356 -22.06 13.75 1.48
CA LEU A 356 -23.02 12.74 1.01
C LEU A 356 -24.46 13.23 1.15
N GLU A 357 -24.84 13.70 2.35
CA GLU A 357 -26.16 14.27 2.66
C GLU A 357 -26.48 15.41 1.69
N LYS A 358 -25.53 16.35 1.52
CA LYS A 358 -25.70 17.51 0.65
C LYS A 358 -25.92 17.14 -0.82
N VAL A 359 -25.17 16.18 -1.37
CA VAL A 359 -25.32 15.77 -2.77
C VAL A 359 -26.58 14.93 -2.95
N ASN A 360 -26.80 13.92 -2.10
CA ASN A 360 -27.94 13.03 -2.22
C ASN A 360 -29.28 13.75 -1.97
N SER A 361 -29.37 14.63 -0.98
CA SER A 361 -30.59 15.41 -0.73
C SER A 361 -30.88 16.45 -1.81
N ARG A 362 -29.84 16.97 -2.49
CA ARG A 362 -30.02 17.96 -3.57
C ARG A 362 -30.47 17.33 -4.88
N PHE A 363 -29.92 16.17 -5.25
CA PHE A 363 -30.15 15.58 -6.56
C PHE A 363 -31.01 14.31 -6.53
N GLY A 364 -31.01 13.56 -5.43
CA GLY A 364 -31.71 12.29 -5.32
C GLY A 364 -33.22 12.41 -5.53
N THR A 365 -33.80 11.32 -6.02
CA THR A 365 -35.24 11.14 -6.18
C THR A 365 -35.71 9.98 -5.30
N GLY A 366 -37.03 9.76 -5.21
CA GLY A 366 -37.57 8.68 -4.35
C GLY A 366 -37.08 7.27 -4.71
N ASP A 367 -36.63 7.06 -5.94
CA ASP A 367 -36.19 5.80 -6.52
C ASP A 367 -34.72 5.81 -6.97
N TRP A 368 -33.97 6.91 -6.79
CA TRP A 368 -32.58 7.01 -7.23
C TRP A 368 -31.74 7.85 -6.27
N ALA A 369 -30.65 7.24 -5.80
CA ALA A 369 -29.60 7.91 -5.05
C ALA A 369 -28.39 8.18 -5.98
N PRO A 370 -27.91 9.43 -6.06
CA PRO A 370 -26.71 9.76 -6.84
C PRO A 370 -25.47 9.01 -6.37
N ILE A 371 -25.26 8.94 -5.05
CA ILE A 371 -24.11 8.28 -4.43
C ILE A 371 -24.59 7.23 -3.44
N MET A 372 -24.13 5.99 -3.63
CA MET A 372 -24.35 4.87 -2.73
C MET A 372 -23.07 4.62 -1.92
N TYR A 373 -23.10 4.92 -0.63
CA TYR A 373 -21.97 4.70 0.28
C TYR A 373 -22.12 3.37 1.01
N LEU A 374 -21.08 2.53 0.95
CA LEU A 374 -21.00 1.22 1.58
C LEU A 374 -19.89 1.26 2.64
N PRO A 375 -20.22 1.50 3.93
CA PRO A 375 -19.25 1.55 5.03
C PRO A 375 -18.76 0.17 5.51
N ASP A 376 -19.28 -0.88 4.86
CA ASP A 376 -19.01 -2.32 4.96
C ASP A 376 -17.55 -2.75 4.72
N ASP A 377 -17.00 -3.66 5.52
CA ASP A 377 -15.90 -4.51 5.03
C ASP A 377 -16.51 -5.53 4.07
N LEU A 378 -16.24 -5.35 2.79
CA LEU A 378 -16.91 -6.10 1.74
C LEU A 378 -16.11 -7.35 1.37
N PRO A 379 -16.78 -8.49 1.15
CA PRO A 379 -16.12 -9.70 0.67
C PRO A 379 -15.34 -9.45 -0.64
N ALA A 380 -14.24 -10.18 -0.84
CA ALA A 380 -13.40 -10.06 -2.04
C ALA A 380 -14.21 -10.26 -3.33
N VAL A 381 -15.15 -11.20 -3.36
CA VAL A 381 -16.06 -11.45 -4.49
C VAL A 381 -16.92 -10.22 -4.81
N THR A 382 -17.45 -9.55 -3.79
CA THR A 382 -18.28 -8.35 -3.93
C THR A 382 -17.44 -7.17 -4.44
N LEU A 383 -16.21 -6.99 -3.95
CA LEU A 383 -15.29 -5.97 -4.47
C LEU A 383 -14.89 -6.25 -5.93
N ALA A 384 -14.67 -7.51 -6.30
CA ALA A 384 -14.41 -7.91 -7.68
C ALA A 384 -15.62 -7.65 -8.59
N ALA A 385 -16.84 -7.95 -8.11
CA ALA A 385 -18.08 -7.66 -8.81
C ALA A 385 -18.27 -6.16 -9.05
N PHE A 386 -18.01 -5.33 -8.03
CA PHE A 386 -18.04 -3.86 -8.17
C PHE A 386 -17.08 -3.35 -9.25
N ARG A 387 -15.83 -3.83 -9.28
CA ARG A 387 -14.86 -3.44 -10.33
C ARG A 387 -15.32 -3.89 -11.73
N ARG A 388 -15.91 -5.09 -11.83
CA ARG A 388 -16.42 -5.66 -13.09
C ARG A 388 -17.61 -4.89 -13.65
N MET A 389 -18.55 -4.44 -12.81
CA MET A 389 -19.73 -3.71 -13.27
C MET A 389 -19.50 -2.20 -13.51
N ALA A 390 -18.44 -1.63 -12.92
CA ALA A 390 -18.17 -0.20 -13.02
C ALA A 390 -17.72 0.26 -14.42
N ASN A 391 -18.44 1.23 -14.99
CA ASN A 391 -18.06 1.88 -16.25
C ASN A 391 -16.86 2.80 -16.09
N PHE A 392 -16.69 3.40 -14.91
CA PHE A 392 -15.49 4.16 -14.59
C PHE A 392 -15.11 3.99 -13.11
N CYS A 393 -13.81 4.03 -12.83
CA CYS A 393 -13.27 4.02 -11.47
C CYS A 393 -12.56 5.34 -11.19
N VAL A 394 -12.74 5.88 -9.99
CA VAL A 394 -12.17 7.14 -9.55
C VAL A 394 -11.21 6.92 -8.40
N VAL A 395 -9.94 7.23 -8.64
CA VAL A 395 -8.88 7.23 -7.64
C VAL A 395 -8.39 8.66 -7.47
N SER A 396 -8.93 9.35 -6.48
CA SER A 396 -8.80 10.80 -6.29
C SER A 396 -7.90 11.19 -5.10
N SER A 397 -6.89 10.37 -4.79
CA SER A 397 -6.04 10.60 -3.63
C SER A 397 -5.32 11.95 -3.69
N LEU A 398 -5.24 12.63 -2.55
CA LEU A 398 -4.56 13.92 -2.38
C LEU A 398 -3.03 13.73 -2.31
N HIS A 399 -2.58 12.62 -1.74
CA HIS A 399 -1.20 12.14 -1.82
C HIS A 399 -1.20 10.64 -1.52
N ASP A 400 -0.59 9.81 -2.36
CA ASP A 400 -0.55 8.35 -2.18
C ASP A 400 0.75 7.78 -2.74
N GLY A 401 1.38 6.89 -1.98
CA GLY A 401 2.66 6.29 -2.36
C GLY A 401 2.59 5.56 -3.71
N MET A 402 1.48 4.87 -3.95
CA MET A 402 1.22 4.18 -5.23
C MET A 402 -0.26 4.18 -5.60
N ASN A 403 -1.15 3.75 -4.69
CA ASN A 403 -2.54 3.39 -4.95
C ASN A 403 -2.74 2.10 -5.78
N LEU A 404 -2.91 0.97 -5.09
CA LEU A 404 -3.14 -0.32 -5.74
C LEU A 404 -4.56 -0.48 -6.29
N VAL A 405 -5.56 0.23 -5.76
CA VAL A 405 -6.95 0.16 -6.25
C VAL A 405 -7.03 0.52 -7.74
N ALA A 406 -6.24 1.51 -8.18
CA ALA A 406 -6.11 1.86 -9.60
C ALA A 406 -5.65 0.65 -10.44
N LYS A 407 -4.61 -0.05 -9.99
CA LYS A 407 -4.05 -1.22 -10.69
C LYS A 407 -4.96 -2.44 -10.61
N GLU A 408 -5.64 -2.66 -9.49
CA GLU A 408 -6.65 -3.71 -9.33
C GLU A 408 -7.83 -3.50 -10.27
N TYR A 409 -8.31 -2.25 -10.42
CA TYR A 409 -9.35 -1.93 -11.39
C TYR A 409 -8.89 -2.29 -12.80
N VAL A 410 -7.74 -1.77 -13.24
CA VAL A 410 -7.17 -2.07 -14.57
C VAL A 410 -7.00 -3.58 -14.79
N ALA A 411 -6.44 -4.30 -13.82
CA ALA A 411 -6.25 -5.75 -13.89
C ALA A 411 -7.58 -6.52 -13.96
N SER A 412 -8.64 -6.03 -13.33
CA SER A 412 -9.96 -6.66 -13.35
C SER A 412 -10.74 -6.48 -14.66
N ARG A 413 -10.39 -5.49 -15.49
CA ARG A 413 -11.05 -5.20 -16.78
C ARG A 413 -10.60 -6.14 -17.90
N PHE A 414 -10.82 -7.45 -17.72
CA PHE A 414 -10.48 -8.47 -18.73
C PHE A 414 -11.26 -8.32 -20.04
N ASP A 415 -12.38 -7.57 -20.01
CA ASP A 415 -13.18 -7.16 -21.15
C ASP A 415 -12.56 -5.98 -21.92
N GLU A 416 -11.42 -5.46 -21.44
CA GLU A 416 -10.67 -4.36 -22.04
C GLU A 416 -11.55 -3.13 -22.25
N ASP A 417 -12.48 -2.87 -21.32
CA ASP A 417 -13.35 -1.70 -21.32
C ASP A 417 -13.30 -0.98 -19.95
N GLY A 418 -13.90 0.21 -19.87
CA GLY A 418 -13.96 1.04 -18.68
C GLY A 418 -12.95 2.20 -18.69
N VAL A 419 -13.16 3.17 -17.80
CA VAL A 419 -12.30 4.36 -17.69
C VAL A 419 -11.74 4.48 -16.28
N LEU A 420 -10.42 4.65 -16.16
CA LEU A 420 -9.79 5.03 -14.91
C LEU A 420 -9.62 6.55 -14.88
N ILE A 421 -10.21 7.22 -13.88
CA ILE A 421 -9.94 8.61 -13.52
C ILE A 421 -8.94 8.59 -12.36
N LEU A 422 -7.78 9.21 -12.52
CA LEU A 422 -6.64 9.04 -11.61
C LEU A 422 -6.04 10.39 -11.19
N SER A 423 -5.79 10.54 -9.90
CA SER A 423 -5.07 11.68 -9.36
C SER A 423 -3.59 11.64 -9.74
N PRO A 424 -2.98 12.77 -10.19
CA PRO A 424 -1.54 12.85 -10.45
C PRO A 424 -0.71 12.76 -9.16
N PHE A 425 -1.34 12.84 -7.99
CA PHE A 425 -0.68 12.74 -6.68
C PHE A 425 -0.58 11.30 -6.17
N THR A 426 -0.70 10.32 -7.07
CA THR A 426 -0.53 8.89 -6.79
C THR A 426 0.70 8.37 -7.52
N GLY A 427 1.47 7.47 -6.90
CA GLY A 427 2.57 6.82 -7.60
C GLY A 427 2.11 6.06 -8.87
N ALA A 428 0.88 5.53 -8.89
CA ALA A 428 0.32 4.83 -10.05
C ALA A 428 0.17 5.74 -11.28
N ALA A 429 0.04 7.06 -11.12
CA ALA A 429 -0.04 7.99 -12.23
C ALA A 429 1.26 8.05 -13.06
N SER A 430 2.40 7.64 -12.49
CA SER A 430 3.66 7.52 -13.22
C SER A 430 3.69 6.36 -14.23
N GLU A 431 2.83 5.35 -14.03
CA GLU A 431 2.75 4.16 -14.88
C GLU A 431 1.46 4.13 -15.74
N LEU A 432 0.33 4.55 -15.18
CA LEU A 432 -1.00 4.48 -15.81
C LEU A 432 -1.32 5.75 -16.61
N THR A 433 -0.46 6.08 -17.58
CA THR A 433 -0.50 7.37 -18.31
C THR A 433 -1.70 7.55 -19.26
N ASP A 434 -2.36 6.46 -19.67
CA ASP A 434 -3.58 6.50 -20.49
C ASP A 434 -4.87 6.75 -19.67
N ALA A 435 -4.76 6.84 -18.33
CA ALA A 435 -5.88 7.24 -17.45
C ALA A 435 -6.33 8.69 -17.72
N VAL A 436 -7.56 9.03 -17.33
CA VAL A 436 -8.03 10.42 -17.29
C VAL A 436 -7.44 11.07 -16.04
N ILE A 437 -6.37 11.83 -16.20
CA ILE A 437 -5.67 12.46 -15.08
C ILE A 437 -6.45 13.68 -14.58
N VAL A 438 -6.70 13.74 -13.27
CA VAL A 438 -7.47 14.82 -12.66
C VAL A 438 -6.82 15.36 -11.39
N ASN A 439 -6.72 16.68 -11.28
CA ASN A 439 -6.37 17.30 -10.02
C ASN A 439 -7.60 17.27 -9.06
N PRO A 440 -7.58 16.52 -7.95
CA PRO A 440 -8.72 16.42 -7.02
C PRO A 440 -9.12 17.76 -6.39
N TYR A 441 -8.25 18.77 -6.37
CA TYR A 441 -8.56 20.11 -5.87
C TYR A 441 -9.37 20.96 -6.86
N ALA A 442 -9.36 20.59 -8.15
CA ALA A 442 -10.06 21.32 -9.21
C ALA A 442 -11.45 20.72 -9.44
N THR A 443 -12.39 20.98 -8.52
CA THR A 443 -13.75 20.39 -8.55
C THR A 443 -14.47 20.54 -9.90
N GLY A 444 -14.28 21.67 -10.60
CA GLY A 444 -14.86 21.90 -11.92
C GLY A 444 -14.29 21.00 -13.00
N ASP A 445 -12.96 20.94 -13.10
CA ASP A 445 -12.26 20.09 -14.06
C ASP A 445 -12.47 18.60 -13.74
N PHE A 446 -12.61 18.27 -12.46
CA PHE A 446 -12.94 16.90 -12.04
C PHE A 446 -14.35 16.50 -12.46
N ALA A 447 -15.34 17.40 -12.34
CA ALA A 447 -16.66 17.16 -12.91
C ALA A 447 -16.61 16.97 -14.44
N ASP A 448 -15.71 17.67 -15.14
CA ASP A 448 -15.51 17.50 -16.58
C ASP A 448 -14.85 16.17 -16.93
N ALA A 449 -13.88 15.72 -16.13
CA ALA A 449 -13.27 14.40 -16.28
C ALA A 449 -14.27 13.26 -16.05
N ILE A 450 -15.22 13.42 -15.11
CA ILE A 450 -16.32 12.46 -14.94
C ILE A 450 -17.20 12.44 -16.20
N CYS A 451 -17.52 13.61 -16.77
CA CYS A 451 -18.28 13.69 -18.02
C CYS A 451 -17.52 13.05 -19.19
N GLU A 452 -16.21 13.30 -19.33
CA GLU A 452 -15.36 12.66 -20.33
C GLU A 452 -15.42 11.14 -20.20
N ALA A 453 -15.27 10.59 -18.98
CA ALA A 453 -15.34 9.15 -18.76
C ALA A 453 -16.71 8.54 -19.12
N VAL A 454 -17.80 9.26 -18.82
CA VAL A 454 -19.17 8.85 -19.13
C VAL A 454 -19.45 8.89 -20.63
N GLU A 455 -18.90 9.85 -21.37
CA GLU A 455 -19.12 10.04 -22.81
C GLU A 455 -18.07 9.38 -23.71
N MET A 456 -16.98 8.84 -23.12
CA MET A 456 -15.85 8.30 -23.88
C MET A 456 -16.29 7.17 -24.82
N PRO A 457 -16.04 7.26 -26.14
CA PRO A 457 -16.38 6.20 -27.10
C PRO A 457 -15.67 4.88 -26.77
N TYR A 458 -16.31 3.76 -27.11
CA TYR A 458 -15.79 2.42 -26.81
C TYR A 458 -14.37 2.21 -27.34
N GLU A 459 -14.09 2.65 -28.57
CA GLU A 459 -12.77 2.49 -29.20
C GLU A 459 -11.67 3.16 -28.38
N MET A 460 -11.94 4.35 -27.81
CA MET A 460 -10.99 5.06 -26.96
C MET A 460 -10.82 4.40 -25.59
N ARG A 461 -11.92 3.93 -24.97
CA ARG A 461 -11.85 3.21 -23.69
C ARG A 461 -11.03 1.94 -23.85
N HIS A 462 -11.29 1.20 -24.93
CA HIS A 462 -10.61 -0.04 -25.26
C HIS A 462 -9.11 0.17 -25.46
N GLU A 463 -8.70 1.09 -26.33
CA GLU A 463 -7.28 1.38 -26.57
C GLU A 463 -6.53 1.77 -25.29
N ARG A 464 -7.13 2.63 -24.45
CA ARG A 464 -6.53 3.07 -23.18
C ARG A 464 -6.43 1.90 -22.19
N MET A 465 -7.48 1.10 -22.06
CA MET A 465 -7.51 -0.03 -21.12
C MET A 465 -6.50 -1.11 -21.51
N VAL A 466 -6.38 -1.45 -22.80
CA VAL A 466 -5.38 -2.40 -23.30
C VAL A 466 -3.97 -1.97 -22.91
N ARG A 467 -3.61 -0.69 -23.15
CA ARG A 467 -2.27 -0.17 -22.79
C ARG A 467 -2.02 -0.21 -21.30
N MET A 468 -2.97 0.27 -20.48
CA MET A 468 -2.83 0.23 -19.02
C MET A 468 -2.70 -1.20 -18.50
N ARG A 469 -3.49 -2.15 -19.04
CA ARG A 469 -3.41 -3.57 -18.69
C ARG A 469 -2.05 -4.15 -18.99
N SER A 470 -1.48 -3.88 -20.18
CA SER A 470 -0.13 -4.33 -20.52
C SER A 470 0.93 -3.80 -19.54
N VAL A 471 0.82 -2.55 -19.10
CA VAL A 471 1.74 -1.99 -18.08
C VAL A 471 1.62 -2.73 -16.75
N VAL A 472 0.40 -2.97 -16.25
CA VAL A 472 0.19 -3.67 -14.98
C VAL A 472 0.59 -5.15 -15.06
N GLU A 473 0.38 -5.79 -16.20
CA GLU A 473 0.80 -7.17 -16.47
C GLU A 473 2.33 -7.33 -16.46
N GLU A 474 3.05 -6.41 -17.12
CA GLU A 474 4.51 -6.42 -17.19
C GLU A 474 5.14 -6.00 -15.85
N ASN A 475 4.65 -4.93 -15.25
CA ASN A 475 5.09 -4.43 -13.94
C ASN A 475 4.19 -5.00 -12.83
N ASN A 476 4.02 -6.32 -12.79
CA ASN A 476 3.21 -6.98 -11.77
C ASN A 476 3.96 -7.11 -10.43
N ILE A 477 3.27 -7.64 -9.42
CA ILE A 477 3.83 -7.76 -8.06
C ILE A 477 5.05 -8.68 -7.97
N TYR A 478 5.12 -9.70 -8.84
CA TYR A 478 6.24 -10.63 -8.90
C TYR A 478 7.49 -9.98 -9.48
N ASN A 479 7.34 -9.13 -10.50
CA ASN A 479 8.44 -8.33 -11.05
C ASN A 479 8.97 -7.33 -10.00
N TRP A 480 8.09 -6.67 -9.25
CA TRP A 480 8.49 -5.79 -8.14
C TRP A 480 9.36 -6.54 -7.11
N ALA A 481 8.88 -7.68 -6.61
CA ALA A 481 9.61 -8.48 -5.63
C ALA A 481 10.94 -9.00 -6.19
N ALA A 482 10.95 -9.46 -7.44
CA ALA A 482 12.15 -9.97 -8.12
C ALA A 482 13.25 -8.90 -8.20
N ARG A 483 12.90 -7.70 -8.67
CA ARG A 483 13.86 -6.60 -8.83
C ARG A 483 14.41 -6.15 -7.49
N LEU A 484 13.54 -6.00 -6.50
CA LEU A 484 13.95 -5.61 -5.15
C LEU A 484 14.89 -6.64 -4.54
N PHE A 485 14.53 -7.92 -4.61
CA PHE A 485 15.31 -9.00 -4.01
C PHE A 485 16.69 -9.16 -4.67
N VAL A 486 16.75 -9.06 -6.00
CA VAL A 486 18.00 -9.08 -6.75
C VAL A 486 18.90 -7.91 -6.36
N ASP A 487 18.35 -6.70 -6.30
CA ASP A 487 19.14 -5.52 -5.92
C ASP A 487 19.60 -5.62 -4.45
N LEU A 488 18.79 -6.21 -3.56
CA LEU A 488 19.18 -6.45 -2.16
C LEU A 488 20.37 -7.42 -2.07
N MET A 489 20.27 -8.59 -2.70
CA MET A 489 21.27 -9.65 -2.60
C MET A 489 22.53 -9.40 -3.44
N GLN A 490 22.41 -8.69 -4.58
CA GLN A 490 23.55 -8.37 -5.45
C GLN A 490 24.16 -7.01 -5.14
N GLY A 491 23.36 -6.03 -4.73
CA GLY A 491 23.80 -4.68 -4.37
C GLY A 491 24.72 -4.70 -3.16
N THR A 492 24.38 -5.46 -2.12
CA THR A 492 25.24 -5.72 -0.94
C THR A 492 26.61 -6.27 -1.30
N ARG A 493 26.67 -7.24 -2.23
CA ARG A 493 27.93 -7.85 -2.68
C ARG A 493 28.84 -6.86 -3.42
N ARG A 494 28.27 -5.77 -3.97
CA ARG A 494 29.00 -4.74 -4.71
C ARG A 494 29.36 -3.53 -3.84
N SER A 495 28.46 -3.08 -2.97
CA SER A 495 28.67 -1.91 -2.09
C SER A 495 29.71 -2.18 -0.99
N ARG A 496 29.81 -3.43 -0.52
CA ARG A 496 30.87 -3.86 0.43
C ARG A 496 32.25 -4.03 -0.21
N ARG A 497 32.41 -3.83 -1.53
CA ARG A 497 33.73 -3.73 -2.16
C ARG A 497 34.19 -2.27 -2.07
N PRO A 498 35.37 -1.97 -1.51
CA PRO A 498 35.86 -0.61 -1.45
C PRO A 498 35.95 -0.05 -2.87
N ILE A 499 35.27 1.08 -3.12
CA ILE A 499 35.47 1.86 -4.33
C ILE A 499 36.95 2.25 -4.32
N ARG A 500 37.73 1.69 -5.25
CA ARG A 500 39.11 2.12 -5.43
C ARG A 500 39.07 3.59 -5.79
N SER A 501 39.56 4.45 -4.90
CA SER A 501 39.86 5.83 -5.24
C SER A 501 40.85 5.83 -6.41
N PHE A 502 40.51 6.55 -7.47
CA PHE A 502 41.43 6.88 -8.54
C PHE A 502 42.16 8.19 -8.22
#